data_AF-A0A094HIV0-F1
#
_entry.id   AF-A0A094HIV0-F1
#
_cell.length_a   1.000
_cell.length_b   1.000
_cell.length_c   1.000
_cell.angle_alpha   90.00
_cell.angle_beta   90.00
_cell.angle_gamma   90.00
#
_symmetry.space_group_name_H-M   'P 1'
#
loop_
_entity.id
_entity.type
_entity.pdbx_description
1 polymer ?
#
loop_
_entity_poly.entity_id
_entity_poly.type
_entity_poly.pdbx_seq_one_letter_code
_entity_poly.pdbx_strand_id
1 'polypeptide(L)'
;MRMSAGLAETPEQLATAYAHVVQSAPSLIDHVRLGSYEGFVFQKLDPPMALSWLPINLGYEERELLDHFICTASSTLAIFEPDKNEFLGLLVRLALLDSSPSSAAVLQSALALSSLHRHGPQADVFQFKARSLRTLITSYDHCLESQTVVQHIAACMILCHLEMLGMPNALPLWFCHLIEAKNLIDNVGVINQNFQGEFSRLLDWVEYHMAMSRFSLRHWHMNIEPIKEIRNIAPVEQEETCLIQKVRAASYGSHEILQYLYITFEMIKKPTDSLYHSDEYENSLRCLENRITNIVLLAPEGTSDTISSLGTAWVATMELFKLAAIIYLKRASRNFSGTSPQIDAMVERAYVLLDDLETFNPAFPLLIIGCEARRDGQRMRILGHIERAMKDSSLRSRSMLGLQDILQQIWVQDDLAVDYELDYLNKLDAVITSYRIMPSFV
;
A
#
# COMPACT_ATOMS: atom_id res chain seq x y z
N MET A 1 2.61 30.45 -33.96
CA MET A 1 3.68 30.99 -33.11
C MET A 1 3.06 31.87 -32.02
N ARG A 2 2.69 31.26 -30.88
CA ARG A 2 2.77 31.80 -29.50
C ARG A 2 2.21 30.74 -28.55
N MET A 3 3.06 30.31 -27.62
CA MET A 3 2.75 29.45 -26.48
C MET A 3 2.10 30.26 -25.35
N SER A 4 1.30 29.59 -24.53
CA SER A 4 1.09 29.88 -23.10
C SER A 4 0.31 28.69 -22.51
N ALA A 5 0.96 27.74 -21.82
CA ALA A 5 1.34 27.73 -20.41
C ALA A 5 0.21 27.11 -19.54
N GLY A 6 0.38 25.83 -19.21
CA GLY A 6 -0.45 25.09 -18.27
C GLY A 6 -0.24 25.57 -16.83
N LEU A 7 -1.35 25.66 -16.10
CA LEU A 7 -1.37 25.99 -14.69
C LEU A 7 -1.14 24.72 -13.88
N ALA A 8 0.04 24.65 -13.27
CA ALA A 8 0.34 23.73 -12.18
C ALA A 8 -0.52 24.11 -10.95
N GLU A 9 -1.18 23.12 -10.36
CA GLU A 9 -1.84 23.26 -9.06
C GLU A 9 -0.77 23.52 -7.97
N THR A 10 -0.94 24.58 -7.17
CA THR A 10 0.07 25.02 -6.20
C THR A 10 -0.11 24.36 -4.83
N PRO A 11 0.98 24.10 -4.08
CA PRO A 11 0.99 23.56 -2.70
C PRO A 11 0.11 24.31 -1.69
N GLU A 12 -0.28 25.55 -1.99
CA GLU A 12 -1.14 26.40 -1.16
C GLU A 12 -2.58 25.87 -1.04
N GLN A 13 -3.06 25.11 -2.02
CA GLN A 13 -4.41 24.54 -1.97
C GLN A 13 -4.48 23.32 -1.03
N LEU A 14 -3.41 22.52 -0.96
CA LEU A 14 -3.24 21.47 0.05
C LEU A 14 -3.09 22.07 1.45
N ALA A 15 -2.32 23.15 1.59
CA ALA A 15 -2.21 23.89 2.85
C ALA A 15 -3.58 24.40 3.36
N THR A 16 -4.52 24.71 2.46
CA THR A 16 -5.87 25.18 2.83
C THR A 16 -6.77 24.07 3.37
N ALA A 17 -6.69 22.86 2.80
CA ALA A 17 -7.40 21.69 3.33
C ALA A 17 -6.84 21.24 4.70
N TYR A 18 -5.51 21.35 4.89
CA TYR A 18 -4.86 21.07 6.17
C TYR A 18 -5.04 22.18 7.21
N ALA A 19 -5.14 23.45 6.81
CA ALA A 19 -5.33 24.59 7.71
C ALA A 19 -6.65 24.53 8.50
N HIS A 20 -7.71 23.99 7.89
CA HIS A 20 -9.00 23.78 8.57
C HIS A 20 -8.91 22.80 9.75
N VAL A 21 -7.95 21.87 9.73
CA VAL A 21 -7.71 20.89 10.80
C VAL A 21 -6.82 21.47 11.91
N VAL A 22 -5.96 22.45 11.59
CA VAL A 22 -4.95 23.01 12.52
C VAL A 22 -5.49 24.17 13.37
N GLN A 23 -6.57 24.85 12.96
CA GLN A 23 -7.11 26.06 13.63
C GLN A 23 -7.74 25.88 15.03
N SER A 24 -7.62 24.72 15.67
CA SER A 24 -8.26 24.42 16.96
C SER A 24 -7.30 24.10 18.12
N ALA A 25 -6.12 24.73 18.21
CA ALA A 25 -5.40 24.89 19.48
C ALA A 25 -4.28 25.97 19.40
N PRO A 26 -3.97 26.70 20.49
CA PRO A 26 -3.15 27.92 20.47
C PRO A 26 -1.64 27.68 20.63
N SER A 27 -0.87 28.62 20.09
CA SER A 27 0.59 28.71 19.96
C SER A 27 1.31 29.29 21.18
N LEU A 28 2.64 29.09 21.30
CA LEU A 28 3.63 30.14 21.66
C LEU A 28 5.12 29.70 21.56
N ILE A 29 5.92 30.52 20.83
CA ILE A 29 7.34 30.99 21.01
C ILE A 29 8.59 30.17 20.59
N ASP A 30 9.20 30.65 19.49
CA ASP A 30 10.56 31.16 19.16
C ASP A 30 11.94 30.54 19.55
N HIS A 31 12.71 30.34 18.45
CA HIS A 31 14.12 30.67 18.11
C HIS A 31 15.35 30.10 18.86
N VAL A 32 16.31 29.52 18.09
CA VAL A 32 17.69 30.04 17.79
C VAL A 32 18.50 29.06 16.89
N ARG A 33 19.49 29.60 16.15
CA ARG A 33 20.20 29.13 14.94
C ARG A 33 21.59 28.44 15.13
N LEU A 34 21.92 27.62 14.11
CA LEU A 34 23.18 27.35 13.37
C LEU A 34 24.41 26.63 13.98
N GLY A 35 24.91 25.62 13.23
CA GLY A 35 26.31 25.16 13.24
C GLY A 35 26.61 23.92 12.34
N SER A 36 27.21 24.17 11.17
CA SER A 36 27.89 23.32 10.15
C SER A 36 28.03 21.79 10.27
N TYR A 37 27.71 21.10 9.16
CA TYR A 37 27.91 19.67 8.89
C TYR A 37 29.24 19.36 8.16
N GLU A 38 29.95 18.32 8.61
CA GLU A 38 30.84 17.48 7.77
C GLU A 38 30.33 16.03 7.83
N GLY A 39 30.42 15.32 6.69
CA GLY A 39 29.65 14.12 6.36
C GLY A 39 29.92 12.86 7.19
N PHE A 40 28.91 12.00 7.28
CA PHE A 40 28.99 10.70 7.96
C PHE A 40 28.63 9.52 7.03
N VAL A 41 29.52 8.54 7.05
CA VAL A 41 29.36 7.19 6.48
C VAL A 41 28.54 6.36 7.46
N PHE A 42 27.42 5.78 7.02
CA PHE A 42 26.58 4.91 7.84
C PHE A 42 27.27 3.56 8.12
N GLN A 43 27.59 3.29 9.39
CA GLN A 43 27.94 1.95 9.85
C GLN A 43 26.66 1.16 10.18
N LYS A 44 26.54 -0.01 9.54
CA LYS A 44 25.53 -1.03 9.81
C LYS A 44 25.60 -1.44 11.29
N LEU A 45 24.53 -1.19 12.04
CA LEU A 45 24.39 -1.59 13.44
C LEU A 45 23.43 -2.78 13.55
N ASP A 46 23.92 -3.88 14.14
CA ASP A 46 23.11 -4.98 14.66
C ASP A 46 22.48 -4.56 16.02
N PRO A 47 21.21 -4.86 16.34
CA PRO A 47 20.66 -4.60 17.68
C PRO A 47 21.07 -5.73 18.65
N PRO A 48 21.18 -5.46 19.98
CA PRO A 48 20.43 -4.46 20.72
C PRO A 48 21.33 -3.39 21.34
N MET A 49 21.24 -2.16 20.84
CA MET A 49 21.80 -1.01 21.55
C MET A 49 20.80 -0.60 22.63
N ALA A 50 21.22 -0.53 23.89
CA ALA A 50 20.37 -0.05 24.96
C ALA A 50 19.83 1.36 24.60
N LEU A 51 18.50 1.52 24.62
CA LEU A 51 17.78 2.77 24.30
C LEU A 51 18.27 4.01 25.08
N SER A 52 19.13 3.82 26.10
CA SER A 52 19.81 4.87 26.87
C SER A 52 20.89 5.64 26.11
N TRP A 53 21.34 5.17 24.95
CA TRP A 53 22.40 5.82 24.15
C TRP A 53 21.90 6.62 22.95
N LEU A 54 20.58 6.73 22.78
CA LEU A 54 19.98 7.42 21.63
C LEU A 54 20.08 8.95 21.79
N PRO A 55 20.29 9.69 20.68
CA PRO A 55 20.35 11.16 20.68
C PRO A 55 19.01 11.83 21.02
N ILE A 56 17.94 11.06 21.18
CA ILE A 56 16.57 11.54 21.43
C ILE A 56 16.18 11.23 22.87
N ASN A 57 15.84 12.28 23.63
CA ASN A 57 15.35 12.16 25.00
C ASN A 57 13.85 11.84 25.01
N LEU A 58 13.52 10.54 25.07
CA LEU A 58 12.13 10.06 25.12
C LEU A 58 11.62 9.98 26.56
N GLY A 59 10.36 10.38 26.75
CA GLY A 59 9.65 10.11 27.99
C GLY A 59 9.49 8.59 28.24
N TYR A 60 9.20 8.21 29.48
CA TYR A 60 9.00 6.79 29.85
C TYR A 60 7.92 6.11 28.99
N GLU A 61 6.78 6.77 28.79
CA GLU A 61 5.67 6.24 27.99
C GLU A 61 6.01 6.13 26.49
N GLU A 62 6.71 7.11 25.93
CA GLU A 62 7.17 7.08 24.54
C GLU A 62 8.18 5.94 24.32
N ARG A 63 9.04 5.67 25.31
CA ARG A 63 9.97 4.54 25.26
C ARG A 63 9.24 3.20 25.28
N GLU A 64 8.24 3.02 26.13
CA GLU A 64 7.41 1.81 26.12
C GLU A 64 6.67 1.62 24.80
N LEU A 65 6.13 2.70 24.23
CA LEU A 65 5.44 2.64 22.94
C LEU A 65 6.39 2.33 21.79
N LEU A 66 7.62 2.85 21.82
CA LEU A 66 8.65 2.51 20.83
C LEU A 66 9.10 1.05 20.95
N ASP A 67 9.26 0.53 22.16
CA ASP A 67 9.54 -0.90 22.38
C ASP A 67 8.39 -1.76 21.84
N HIS A 68 7.15 -1.36 22.13
CA HIS A 68 5.95 -2.00 21.58
C HIS A 68 5.88 -1.93 20.04
N PHE A 69 6.32 -0.83 19.44
CA PHE A 69 6.45 -0.71 17.98
C PHE A 69 7.39 -1.79 17.43
N ILE A 70 8.59 -1.86 17.99
CA ILE A 70 9.66 -2.75 17.54
C ILE A 70 9.24 -4.20 17.70
N CYS A 71 8.65 -4.57 18.85
CA CYS A 71 8.35 -5.96 19.15
C CYS A 71 7.00 -6.45 18.59
N THR A 72 6.00 -5.57 18.42
CA THR A 72 4.63 -6.02 18.14
C THR A 72 3.93 -5.19 17.06
N ALA A 73 3.83 -3.86 17.22
CA ALA A 73 2.95 -3.07 16.34
C ALA A 73 3.45 -2.95 14.90
N SER A 74 4.77 -3.06 14.67
CA SER A 74 5.35 -3.13 13.32
C SER A 74 4.80 -4.28 12.48
N SER A 75 4.33 -5.37 13.13
CA SER A 75 3.70 -6.50 12.45
C SER A 75 2.44 -6.11 11.67
N THR A 76 1.81 -4.96 11.95
CA THR A 76 0.64 -4.49 11.20
C THR A 76 0.98 -3.81 9.88
N LEU A 77 2.25 -3.49 9.65
CA LEU A 77 2.70 -2.89 8.40
C LEU A 77 2.60 -3.94 7.26
N ALA A 78 1.88 -3.60 6.20
CA ALA A 78 1.75 -4.42 5.00
C ALA A 78 2.97 -4.14 4.10
N ILE A 79 4.07 -4.84 4.38
CA ILE A 79 5.35 -4.70 3.69
C ILE A 79 5.48 -5.85 2.69
N PHE A 80 5.86 -5.52 1.45
CA PHE A 80 6.04 -6.48 0.36
C PHE A 80 7.52 -6.88 0.24
N GLU A 81 8.05 -7.50 1.28
CA GLU A 81 9.46 -7.92 1.36
C GLU A 81 9.56 -9.31 2.00
N PRO A 82 10.55 -10.14 1.62
CA PRO A 82 10.81 -11.41 2.28
C PRO A 82 11.25 -11.22 3.74
N ASP A 83 12.16 -10.27 4.01
CA ASP A 83 12.65 -10.00 5.37
C ASP A 83 12.07 -8.69 5.95
N LYS A 84 11.02 -8.85 6.77
CA LYS A 84 10.36 -7.72 7.46
C LYS A 84 11.21 -7.11 8.58
N ASN A 85 12.15 -7.87 9.15
CA ASN A 85 12.97 -7.41 10.28
C ASN A 85 14.02 -6.40 9.81
N GLU A 86 14.64 -6.64 8.66
CA GLU A 86 15.59 -5.68 8.09
C GLU A 86 14.90 -4.34 7.77
N PHE A 87 13.68 -4.41 7.21
CA PHE A 87 12.88 -3.23 6.92
C PHE A 87 12.46 -2.47 8.18
N LEU A 88 12.04 -3.18 9.23
CA LEU A 88 11.78 -2.57 10.54
C LEU A 88 13.02 -1.89 11.10
N GLY A 89 14.19 -2.52 10.99
CA GLY A 89 15.47 -1.93 11.38
C GLY A 89 15.74 -0.60 10.67
N LEU A 90 15.42 -0.50 9.38
CA LEU A 90 15.50 0.75 8.62
C LEU A 90 14.55 1.83 9.18
N LEU A 91 13.28 1.51 9.43
CA LEU A 91 12.31 2.46 10.00
C LEU A 91 12.74 2.99 11.37
N VAL A 92 13.26 2.11 12.23
CA VAL A 92 13.78 2.49 13.55
C VAL A 92 15.01 3.39 13.42
N ARG A 93 15.93 3.08 12.50
CA ARG A 93 17.08 3.96 12.22
C ARG A 93 16.62 5.34 11.75
N LEU A 94 15.63 5.42 10.87
CA LEU A 94 15.09 6.69 10.37
C LEU A 94 14.38 7.51 11.46
N ALA A 95 13.71 6.84 12.41
CA ALA A 95 13.06 7.48 13.55
C ALA A 95 14.04 8.04 14.59
N LEU A 96 15.20 7.40 14.73
CA LEU A 96 16.17 7.66 15.79
C LEU A 96 17.47 8.29 15.31
N LEU A 97 17.50 8.67 14.04
CA LEU A 97 18.70 9.14 13.35
C LEU A 97 19.32 10.37 14.00
N ASP A 98 18.48 11.38 14.30
CA ASP A 98 18.89 12.65 14.88
C ASP A 98 17.71 13.37 15.55
N SER A 99 17.93 14.61 16.01
CA SER A 99 16.89 15.47 16.58
C SER A 99 16.18 16.35 15.54
N SER A 100 16.27 16.01 14.25
CA SER A 100 15.61 16.79 13.19
C SER A 100 14.09 16.65 13.25
N PRO A 101 13.34 17.62 12.71
CA PRO A 101 11.91 17.47 12.46
C PRO A 101 11.58 16.16 11.72
N SER A 102 12.35 15.80 10.70
CA SER A 102 12.06 14.63 9.86
C SER A 102 12.19 13.30 10.64
N SER A 103 13.21 13.14 11.49
CA SER A 103 13.31 12.02 12.43
C SER A 103 12.12 11.98 13.40
N ALA A 104 11.76 13.15 13.95
CA ALA A 104 10.64 13.28 14.86
C ALA A 104 9.30 12.89 14.19
N ALA A 105 9.08 13.21 12.91
CA ALA A 105 7.88 12.81 12.19
C ALA A 105 7.74 11.28 12.11
N VAL A 106 8.83 10.57 11.76
CA VAL A 106 8.83 9.09 11.71
C VAL A 106 8.55 8.52 13.10
N LEU A 107 9.24 9.03 14.12
CA LEU A 107 9.04 8.58 15.50
C LEU A 107 7.59 8.79 15.97
N GLN A 108 7.04 9.99 15.78
CA GLN A 108 5.67 10.30 16.22
C GLN A 108 4.63 9.46 15.46
N SER A 109 4.82 9.17 14.17
CA SER A 109 3.94 8.26 13.43
C SER A 109 4.02 6.81 13.96
N ALA A 110 5.21 6.32 14.30
CA ALA A 110 5.39 4.98 14.90
C ALA A 110 4.76 4.87 16.30
N LEU A 111 4.87 5.93 17.12
CA LEU A 111 4.22 6.02 18.43
C LEU A 111 2.69 6.06 18.28
N ALA A 112 2.16 6.78 17.28
CA ALA A 112 0.72 6.79 16.99
C ALA A 112 0.21 5.38 16.66
N LEU A 113 0.92 4.65 15.78
CA LEU A 113 0.58 3.29 15.40
C LEU A 113 0.61 2.34 16.62
N SER A 114 1.64 2.48 17.44
CA SER A 114 1.82 1.65 18.64
C SER A 114 0.75 1.92 19.69
N SER A 115 0.40 3.18 19.88
CA SER A 115 -0.70 3.57 20.77
C SER A 115 -2.04 3.04 20.26
N LEU A 116 -2.32 3.11 18.95
CA LEU A 116 -3.52 2.52 18.34
C LEU A 116 -3.54 1.00 18.54
N HIS A 117 -2.42 0.33 18.34
CA HIS A 117 -2.30 -1.11 18.54
C HIS A 117 -2.52 -1.54 19.98
N ARG A 118 -1.93 -0.83 20.94
CA ARG A 118 -1.96 -1.23 22.34
C ARG A 118 -3.27 -0.83 23.03
N HIS A 119 -3.80 0.34 22.69
CA HIS A 119 -4.86 0.99 23.47
C HIS A 119 -6.13 1.31 22.67
N GLY A 120 -6.13 1.10 21.35
CA GLY A 120 -7.22 1.51 20.46
C GLY A 120 -7.22 3.02 20.19
N PRO A 121 -8.30 3.56 19.59
CA PRO A 121 -8.36 4.95 19.13
C PRO A 121 -8.57 5.93 20.30
N GLN A 122 -7.51 6.20 21.06
CA GLN A 122 -7.49 7.14 22.18
C GLN A 122 -6.88 8.50 21.80
N ALA A 123 -7.02 9.49 22.68
CA ALA A 123 -6.54 10.85 22.46
C ALA A 123 -5.06 10.91 22.04
N ASP A 124 -4.21 10.06 22.63
CA ASP A 124 -2.78 10.04 22.35
C ASP A 124 -2.46 9.65 20.91
N VAL A 125 -3.24 8.74 20.30
CA VAL A 125 -3.11 8.38 18.88
C VAL A 125 -3.27 9.61 18.01
N PHE A 126 -4.32 10.40 18.26
CA PHE A 126 -4.59 11.64 17.53
C PHE A 126 -3.52 12.71 17.79
N GLN A 127 -3.00 12.80 19.02
CA GLN A 127 -1.93 13.74 19.35
C GLN A 127 -0.63 13.41 18.62
N PHE A 128 -0.19 12.14 18.67
CA PHE A 128 1.02 11.68 17.98
C PHE A 128 0.90 11.85 16.46
N LYS A 129 -0.27 11.48 15.89
CA LYS A 129 -0.58 11.75 14.47
C LYS A 129 -0.50 13.24 14.13
N ALA A 130 -1.12 14.10 14.94
CA ALA A 130 -1.12 15.55 14.70
C ALA A 130 0.29 16.15 14.81
N ARG A 131 1.11 15.69 15.77
CA ARG A 131 2.53 16.09 15.88
C ARG A 131 3.29 15.67 14.63
N SER A 132 3.20 14.41 14.20
CA SER A 132 3.83 13.93 12.97
C SER A 132 3.43 14.78 11.76
N LEU A 133 2.14 15.07 11.58
CA LEU A 133 1.66 15.87 10.45
C LEU A 133 2.17 17.31 10.49
N ARG A 134 2.09 17.98 11.65
CA ARG A 134 2.62 19.32 11.82
C ARG A 134 4.10 19.35 11.47
N THR A 135 4.85 18.38 11.96
CA THR A 135 6.27 18.27 11.69
C THR A 135 6.54 18.14 10.21
N LEU A 136 5.89 17.20 9.51
CA LEU A 136 5.99 17.02 8.05
C LEU A 136 5.72 18.31 7.27
N ILE A 137 4.64 19.02 7.63
CA ILE A 137 4.26 20.29 7.00
C ILE A 137 5.31 21.38 7.27
N THR A 138 5.79 21.51 8.51
CA THR A 138 6.75 22.55 8.89
C THR A 138 8.16 22.31 8.37
N SER A 139 8.55 21.04 8.18
CA SER A 139 9.83 20.65 7.58
C SER A 139 9.83 20.74 6.06
N TYR A 140 8.68 21.05 5.45
CA TYR A 140 8.56 21.22 4.01
C TYR A 140 9.16 22.57 3.59
N ASP A 141 10.48 22.62 3.49
CA ASP A 141 11.21 23.75 2.90
C ASP A 141 11.46 23.47 1.41
N HIS A 142 11.57 24.50 0.57
CA HIS A 142 11.65 24.37 -0.90
C HIS A 142 12.89 23.62 -1.44
N CYS A 143 13.75 23.09 -0.57
CA CYS A 143 14.93 22.31 -0.92
C CYS A 143 15.15 21.20 0.13
N LEU A 144 14.35 20.13 0.06
CA LEU A 144 14.53 18.98 0.95
C LEU A 144 15.81 18.22 0.56
N GLU A 145 16.70 18.03 1.53
CA GLU A 145 17.83 17.12 1.38
C GLU A 145 17.34 15.67 1.21
N SER A 146 18.10 14.82 0.52
CA SER A 146 17.74 13.43 0.23
C SER A 146 17.27 12.65 1.46
N GLN A 147 17.98 12.82 2.59
CA GLN A 147 17.75 12.11 3.84
C GLN A 147 16.42 12.49 4.49
N THR A 148 16.10 13.79 4.46
CA THR A 148 14.81 14.34 4.91
C THR A 148 13.65 13.73 4.13
N VAL A 149 13.79 13.55 2.82
CA VAL A 149 12.71 12.98 1.99
C VAL A 149 12.44 11.51 2.33
N VAL A 150 13.49 10.71 2.53
CA VAL A 150 13.34 9.31 2.92
C VAL A 150 12.56 9.16 4.23
N GLN A 151 12.85 10.02 5.21
CA GLN A 151 12.11 10.04 6.49
C GLN A 151 10.66 10.49 6.30
N HIS A 152 10.40 11.48 5.45
CA HIS A 152 9.04 11.91 5.15
C HIS A 152 8.23 10.80 4.49
N ILE A 153 8.82 10.07 3.53
CA ILE A 153 8.19 8.90 2.90
C ILE A 153 7.85 7.84 3.97
N ALA A 154 8.79 7.51 4.85
CA ALA A 154 8.56 6.54 5.92
C ALA A 154 7.43 6.97 6.87
N ALA A 155 7.42 8.24 7.30
CA ALA A 155 6.36 8.78 8.15
C ALA A 155 4.99 8.76 7.44
N CYS A 156 4.92 9.19 6.17
CA CYS A 156 3.71 9.12 5.37
C CYS A 156 3.19 7.68 5.25
N MET A 157 4.06 6.71 5.01
CA MET A 157 3.66 5.30 4.90
C MET A 157 3.19 4.71 6.24
N ILE A 158 3.80 5.06 7.38
CA ILE A 158 3.31 4.64 8.69
C ILE A 158 1.93 5.27 8.98
N LEU A 159 1.75 6.56 8.67
CA LEU A 159 0.45 7.24 8.78
C LEU A 159 -0.60 6.63 7.84
N CYS A 160 -0.22 6.24 6.62
CA CYS A 160 -1.08 5.52 5.69
C CYS A 160 -1.65 4.25 6.35
N HIS A 161 -0.78 3.44 6.97
CA HIS A 161 -1.20 2.22 7.68
C HIS A 161 -2.06 2.53 8.90
N LEU A 162 -1.70 3.55 9.68
CA LEU A 162 -2.51 3.99 10.83
C LEU A 162 -3.97 4.23 10.41
N GLU A 163 -4.19 4.91 9.28
CA GLU A 163 -5.53 5.20 8.76
C GLU A 163 -6.25 3.93 8.24
N MET A 164 -5.52 3.01 7.59
CA MET A 164 -6.08 1.72 7.13
C MET A 164 -6.57 0.86 8.29
N LEU A 165 -5.93 0.95 9.46
CA LEU A 165 -6.25 0.15 10.63
C LEU A 165 -7.49 0.66 11.38
N GLY A 166 -8.29 1.52 10.78
CA GLY A 166 -9.64 1.91 11.22
C GLY A 166 -9.67 3.06 12.20
N MET A 167 -8.92 4.11 11.85
CA MET A 167 -9.17 5.45 12.38
C MET A 167 -10.53 5.94 11.88
N PRO A 168 -11.35 6.58 12.75
CA PRO A 168 -12.67 7.07 12.36
C PRO A 168 -12.53 8.26 11.40
N ASN A 169 -12.64 8.01 10.10
CA ASN A 169 -12.53 9.03 9.06
C ASN A 169 -13.72 8.97 8.11
N ALA A 170 -14.17 10.13 7.62
CA ALA A 170 -15.18 10.21 6.58
C ALA A 170 -14.58 10.09 5.17
N LEU A 171 -13.25 10.21 5.05
CA LEU A 171 -12.49 10.23 3.80
C LEU A 171 -11.42 9.12 3.82
N PRO A 172 -10.99 8.61 2.65
CA PRO A 172 -9.92 7.62 2.55
C PRO A 172 -8.54 8.28 2.76
N LEU A 173 -8.27 8.80 3.97
CA LEU A 173 -7.04 9.53 4.29
C LEU A 173 -5.77 8.69 4.13
N TRP A 174 -5.88 7.37 4.24
CA TRP A 174 -4.78 6.46 3.92
C TRP A 174 -4.25 6.70 2.50
N PHE A 175 -5.16 6.90 1.53
CA PHE A 175 -4.81 7.13 0.14
C PHE A 175 -4.14 8.49 -0.05
N CYS A 176 -4.56 9.52 0.70
CA CYS A 176 -3.89 10.81 0.70
C CYS A 176 -2.42 10.69 1.15
N HIS A 177 -2.15 10.00 2.26
CA HIS A 177 -0.78 9.77 2.72
C HIS A 177 0.07 8.98 1.72
N LEU A 178 -0.52 8.00 1.05
CA LEU A 178 0.13 7.25 -0.02
C LEU A 178 0.51 8.14 -1.22
N ILE A 179 -0.42 9.00 -1.67
CA ILE A 179 -0.16 9.96 -2.76
C ILE A 179 0.93 10.95 -2.37
N GLU A 180 0.95 11.44 -1.13
CA GLU A 180 2.04 12.31 -0.67
C GLU A 180 3.40 11.60 -0.68
N ALA A 181 3.47 10.34 -0.25
CA ALA A 181 4.69 9.55 -0.34
C ALA A 181 5.16 9.39 -1.80
N LYS A 182 4.23 9.16 -2.74
CA LYS A 182 4.55 9.07 -4.17
C LYS A 182 5.03 10.40 -4.75
N ASN A 183 4.37 11.51 -4.39
CA ASN A 183 4.76 12.86 -4.82
C ASN A 183 6.19 13.19 -4.34
N LEU A 184 6.55 12.82 -3.12
CA LEU A 184 7.91 12.99 -2.59
C LEU A 184 8.94 12.21 -3.41
N ILE A 185 8.62 10.97 -3.79
CA ILE A 185 9.48 10.16 -4.67
C ILE A 185 9.64 10.83 -6.03
N ASP A 186 8.55 11.30 -6.64
CA ASP A 186 8.59 11.90 -7.99
C ASP A 186 9.33 13.24 -8.01
N ASN A 187 9.17 14.04 -6.97
CA ASN A 187 9.87 15.32 -6.81
C ASN A 187 11.38 15.14 -6.61
N VAL A 188 11.79 14.05 -5.95
CA VAL A 188 13.22 13.70 -5.80
C VAL A 188 13.74 12.89 -6.99
N GLY A 189 12.88 12.18 -7.72
CA GLY A 189 13.18 11.28 -8.83
C GLY A 189 13.83 11.97 -10.05
N VAL A 190 13.93 13.29 -10.06
CA VAL A 190 14.81 14.04 -10.97
C VAL A 190 16.31 13.79 -10.64
N ILE A 191 16.64 13.25 -9.46
CA ILE A 191 18.00 13.02 -8.93
C ILE A 191 18.15 11.53 -8.54
N ASN A 192 18.51 10.71 -9.53
CA ASN A 192 18.49 9.24 -9.56
C ASN A 192 19.44 8.49 -8.59
N GLN A 193 19.97 9.12 -7.52
CA GLN A 193 20.99 8.54 -6.63
C GLN A 193 20.50 8.27 -5.20
N ASN A 194 19.34 8.81 -4.82
CA ASN A 194 18.92 8.88 -3.41
C ASN A 194 18.25 7.61 -2.87
N PHE A 195 17.75 6.72 -3.74
CA PHE A 195 17.00 5.52 -3.36
C PHE A 195 17.72 4.20 -3.68
N GLN A 196 19.05 4.22 -3.78
CA GLN A 196 19.85 3.00 -3.94
C GLN A 196 20.10 2.30 -2.60
N GLY A 197 20.41 1.00 -2.63
CA GLY A 197 20.76 0.23 -1.45
C GLY A 197 19.56 0.01 -0.54
N GLU A 198 19.69 0.28 0.76
CA GLU A 198 18.65 -0.04 1.75
C GLU A 198 17.34 0.74 1.57
N PHE A 199 17.39 1.92 0.92
CA PHE A 199 16.21 2.77 0.71
C PHE A 199 15.33 2.33 -0.48
N SER A 200 15.80 1.41 -1.34
CA SER A 200 14.97 0.86 -2.42
C SER A 200 13.73 0.13 -1.87
N ARG A 201 13.85 -0.44 -0.67
CA ARG A 201 12.75 -1.12 0.02
C ARG A 201 11.60 -0.19 0.39
N LEU A 202 11.89 1.08 0.70
CA LEU A 202 10.85 2.08 0.96
C LEU A 202 10.07 2.41 -0.30
N LEU A 203 10.77 2.47 -1.42
CA LEU A 203 10.16 2.66 -2.72
C LEU A 203 9.30 1.43 -3.09
N ASP A 204 9.80 0.21 -2.90
CA ASP A 204 9.02 -1.02 -3.12
C ASP A 204 7.78 -1.06 -2.23
N TRP A 205 7.88 -0.56 -0.99
CA TRP A 205 6.74 -0.42 -0.10
C TRP A 205 5.69 0.55 -0.65
N VAL A 206 6.10 1.72 -1.15
CA VAL A 206 5.18 2.68 -1.78
C VAL A 206 4.57 2.10 -3.06
N GLU A 207 5.38 1.48 -3.94
CA GLU A 207 4.93 0.91 -5.20
C GLU A 207 3.92 -0.23 -4.99
N TYR A 208 4.12 -1.08 -3.97
CA TYR A 208 3.16 -2.10 -3.59
C TYR A 208 1.79 -1.50 -3.25
N HIS A 209 1.78 -0.50 -2.37
CA HIS A 209 0.55 0.18 -1.96
C HIS A 209 -0.10 0.94 -3.11
N MET A 210 0.69 1.58 -3.97
CA MET A 210 0.21 2.25 -5.18
C MET A 210 -0.47 1.27 -6.12
N ALA A 211 0.15 0.12 -6.41
CA ALA A 211 -0.43 -0.92 -7.25
C ALA A 211 -1.77 -1.41 -6.69
N MET A 212 -1.85 -1.70 -5.39
CA MET A 212 -3.09 -2.18 -4.76
C MET A 212 -4.17 -1.09 -4.64
N SER A 213 -3.78 0.17 -4.50
CA SER A 213 -4.74 1.29 -4.52
C SER A 213 -5.44 1.41 -5.88
N ARG A 214 -4.77 1.06 -6.99
CA ARG A 214 -5.40 1.06 -8.32
C ARG A 214 -6.52 0.05 -8.42
N PHE A 215 -6.34 -1.13 -7.84
CA PHE A 215 -7.41 -2.11 -7.73
C PHE A 215 -8.59 -1.55 -6.92
N SER A 216 -8.30 -0.92 -5.78
CA SER A 216 -9.32 -0.30 -4.91
C SER A 216 -10.13 0.76 -5.66
N LEU A 217 -9.45 1.72 -6.30
CA LEU A 217 -10.06 2.81 -7.07
C LEU A 217 -10.85 2.32 -8.28
N ARG A 218 -10.41 1.23 -8.89
CA ARG A 218 -11.10 0.64 -10.04
C ARG A 218 -12.50 0.16 -9.69
N HIS A 219 -12.66 -0.45 -8.51
CA HIS A 219 -13.90 -1.09 -8.09
C HIS A 219 -14.74 -0.27 -7.13
N TRP A 220 -14.16 0.78 -6.52
CA TRP A 220 -14.84 1.64 -5.56
C TRP A 220 -15.29 2.96 -6.20
N HIS A 221 -16.57 3.03 -6.57
CA HIS A 221 -17.17 4.19 -7.22
C HIS A 221 -18.07 4.96 -6.24
N MET A 222 -17.55 6.00 -5.58
CA MET A 222 -18.40 6.86 -4.73
C MET A 222 -19.47 7.56 -5.57
N ASN A 223 -20.74 7.16 -5.39
CA ASN A 223 -21.91 7.95 -5.80
C ASN A 223 -22.14 9.10 -4.82
N ILE A 224 -21.12 9.93 -4.58
CA ILE A 224 -21.30 11.19 -3.86
C ILE A 224 -21.79 12.20 -4.88
N GLU A 225 -23.03 12.69 -4.73
CA GLU A 225 -23.42 13.95 -5.34
C GLU A 225 -22.34 14.98 -5.01
N PRO A 226 -21.67 15.57 -6.01
CA PRO A 226 -20.45 16.32 -5.78
C PRO A 226 -20.74 17.49 -4.83
N ILE A 227 -20.30 17.34 -3.58
CA ILE A 227 -20.11 18.47 -2.68
C ILE A 227 -19.14 19.38 -3.43
N LYS A 228 -19.62 20.57 -3.80
CA LYS A 228 -18.93 21.54 -4.68
C LYS A 228 -17.53 21.97 -4.22
N GLU A 229 -17.07 21.49 -3.06
CA GLU A 229 -15.78 21.82 -2.45
C GLU A 229 -14.65 20.83 -2.81
N ILE A 230 -14.93 19.66 -3.41
CA ILE A 230 -13.89 18.71 -3.87
C ILE A 230 -13.72 18.79 -5.40
N ARG A 231 -13.80 20.00 -5.99
CA ARG A 231 -13.60 20.20 -7.43
C ARG A 231 -12.13 20.40 -7.83
N ASN A 232 -11.18 20.23 -6.92
CA ASN A 232 -9.76 20.43 -7.19
C ASN A 232 -8.94 19.13 -7.12
N ILE A 233 -9.57 17.97 -7.26
CA ILE A 233 -8.85 16.75 -7.64
C ILE A 233 -9.09 16.62 -9.14
N ALA A 234 -8.11 17.06 -9.94
CA ALA A 234 -8.20 17.01 -11.38
C ALA A 234 -8.59 15.58 -11.85
N PRO A 235 -9.56 15.44 -12.76
CA PRO A 235 -9.76 14.16 -13.42
C PRO A 235 -8.51 13.88 -14.25
N VAL A 236 -7.85 12.76 -13.99
CA VAL A 236 -6.70 12.30 -14.79
C VAL A 236 -7.14 12.23 -16.24
N GLU A 237 -6.66 13.18 -17.06
CA GLU A 237 -6.93 13.22 -18.48
C GLU A 237 -6.34 11.97 -19.13
N GLN A 238 -7.21 11.19 -19.76
CA GLN A 238 -6.87 10.03 -20.59
C GLN A 238 -6.16 10.51 -21.86
N GLU A 239 -4.85 10.76 -21.78
CA GLU A 239 -4.01 10.86 -22.98
C GLU A 239 -3.51 9.47 -23.39
N GLU A 240 -4.17 8.91 -24.41
CA GLU A 240 -3.76 7.73 -25.17
C GLU A 240 -2.41 7.96 -25.88
N THR A 241 -1.31 7.78 -25.16
CA THR A 241 0.02 7.62 -25.74
C THR A 241 0.72 6.47 -25.04
N CYS A 242 0.86 5.35 -25.76
CA CYS A 242 1.58 4.10 -25.42
C CYS A 242 1.91 3.94 -23.91
N LEU A 243 0.96 3.37 -23.16
CA LEU A 243 1.05 3.09 -21.72
C LEU A 243 2.35 2.35 -21.32
N ILE A 244 2.92 1.57 -22.24
CA ILE A 244 4.17 0.80 -22.04
C ILE A 244 5.40 1.71 -21.91
N GLN A 245 5.41 2.89 -22.57
CA GLN A 245 6.53 3.83 -22.53
C GLN A 245 6.51 4.72 -21.28
N LYS A 246 5.31 5.11 -20.79
CA LYS A 246 5.15 5.82 -19.51
C LYS A 246 5.46 4.91 -18.31
N VAL A 247 5.11 3.62 -18.34
CA VAL A 247 5.45 2.66 -17.28
C VAL A 247 6.96 2.37 -17.20
N ARG A 248 7.70 2.50 -18.31
CA ARG A 248 9.18 2.48 -18.29
C ARG A 248 9.80 3.72 -17.66
N ALA A 249 9.10 4.84 -17.64
CA ALA A 249 9.58 6.09 -17.04
C ALA A 249 9.15 6.25 -15.57
N ALA A 250 8.16 5.49 -15.11
CA ALA A 250 7.55 5.64 -13.78
C ALA A 250 7.79 4.47 -12.80
N SER A 251 8.42 3.37 -13.22
CA SER A 251 8.62 2.21 -12.34
C SER A 251 10.08 2.12 -11.89
N TYR A 252 10.33 2.61 -10.68
CA TYR A 252 11.59 2.40 -9.98
C TYR A 252 11.58 1.11 -9.12
N GLY A 253 10.43 0.41 -9.04
CA GLY A 253 10.26 -0.77 -8.18
C GLY A 253 11.04 -2.01 -8.65
N SER A 254 11.54 -2.79 -7.70
CA SER A 254 12.34 -4.00 -7.92
C SER A 254 11.50 -5.23 -8.33
N HIS A 255 10.18 -5.18 -8.14
CA HIS A 255 9.29 -6.33 -8.35
C HIS A 255 8.44 -6.22 -9.62
N GLU A 256 8.81 -6.99 -10.66
CA GLU A 256 8.08 -7.03 -11.94
C GLU A 256 6.58 -7.33 -11.79
N ILE A 257 6.20 -8.17 -10.82
CA ILE A 257 4.80 -8.53 -10.58
C ILE A 257 3.94 -7.32 -10.21
N LEU A 258 4.47 -6.38 -9.42
CA LEU A 258 3.74 -5.16 -9.02
C LEU A 258 3.51 -4.24 -10.22
N GLN A 259 4.53 -4.12 -11.07
CA GLN A 259 4.41 -3.38 -12.33
C GLN A 259 3.32 -3.97 -13.23
N TYR A 260 3.25 -5.30 -13.36
CA TYR A 260 2.23 -5.94 -14.16
C TYR A 260 0.83 -5.89 -13.56
N LEU A 261 0.71 -5.95 -12.24
CA LEU A 261 -0.57 -5.72 -11.56
C LEU A 261 -1.07 -4.30 -11.81
N TYR A 262 -0.22 -3.30 -11.66
CA TYR A 262 -0.54 -1.91 -12.00
C TYR A 262 -1.04 -1.79 -13.45
N ILE A 263 -0.29 -2.33 -14.42
CA ILE A 263 -0.70 -2.34 -15.83
C ILE A 263 -2.04 -3.05 -16.01
N THR A 264 -2.25 -4.18 -15.34
CA THR A 264 -3.50 -4.95 -15.41
C THR A 264 -4.69 -4.10 -14.99
N PHE A 265 -4.60 -3.40 -13.85
CA PHE A 265 -5.69 -2.60 -13.32
C PHE A 265 -6.05 -1.40 -14.22
N GLU A 266 -5.06 -0.81 -14.87
CA GLU A 266 -5.24 0.32 -15.81
C GLU A 266 -5.69 -0.14 -17.20
N MET A 267 -5.23 -1.29 -17.69
CA MET A 267 -5.50 -1.76 -19.06
C MET A 267 -6.93 -2.25 -19.26
N ILE A 268 -7.57 -2.81 -18.23
CA ILE A 268 -8.90 -3.42 -18.39
C ILE A 268 -9.95 -2.35 -18.72
N LYS A 269 -10.49 -2.41 -19.93
CA LYS A 269 -11.55 -1.53 -20.42
C LYS A 269 -12.91 -1.96 -19.89
N LYS A 270 -13.82 -1.00 -19.72
CA LYS A 270 -15.22 -1.29 -19.40
C LYS A 270 -15.92 -1.84 -20.65
N PRO A 271 -16.93 -2.71 -20.53
CA PRO A 271 -17.68 -3.23 -21.68
C PRO A 271 -18.33 -2.14 -22.56
N THR A 272 -18.52 -0.94 -22.01
CA THR A 272 -19.08 0.23 -22.72
C THR A 272 -18.05 0.99 -23.57
N ASP A 273 -16.76 0.66 -23.48
CA ASP A 273 -15.68 1.31 -24.22
C ASP A 273 -15.68 0.84 -25.69
N SER A 274 -15.53 1.76 -26.65
CA SER A 274 -15.56 1.42 -28.09
C SER A 274 -14.37 0.56 -28.54
N LEU A 275 -13.27 0.57 -27.78
CA LEU A 275 -12.09 -0.25 -28.03
C LEU A 275 -12.14 -1.59 -27.27
N TYR A 276 -13.22 -1.86 -26.51
CA TYR A 276 -13.45 -3.16 -25.91
C TYR A 276 -13.57 -4.23 -27.01
N HIS A 277 -12.80 -5.31 -26.89
CA HIS A 277 -12.61 -6.35 -27.92
C HIS A 277 -11.98 -5.91 -29.25
N SER A 278 -11.33 -4.74 -29.33
CA SER A 278 -10.49 -4.45 -30.49
C SER A 278 -9.33 -5.44 -30.59
N ASP A 279 -8.84 -5.69 -31.80
CA ASP A 279 -7.67 -6.57 -32.00
C ASP A 279 -6.45 -6.07 -31.23
N GLU A 280 -6.26 -4.75 -31.14
CA GLU A 280 -5.20 -4.12 -30.35
C GLU A 280 -5.35 -4.40 -28.85
N TYR A 281 -6.57 -4.33 -28.33
CA TYR A 281 -6.88 -4.65 -26.94
C TYR A 281 -6.60 -6.13 -26.64
N GLU A 282 -7.12 -7.06 -27.43
CA GLU A 282 -6.91 -8.49 -27.23
C GLU A 282 -5.42 -8.88 -27.39
N ASN A 283 -4.70 -8.26 -28.32
CA ASN A 283 -3.25 -8.45 -28.45
C ASN A 283 -2.49 -7.93 -27.21
N SER A 284 -2.88 -6.77 -26.68
CA SER A 284 -2.28 -6.21 -25.47
C SER A 284 -2.52 -7.10 -24.25
N LEU A 285 -3.73 -7.66 -24.09
CA LEU A 285 -4.06 -8.61 -23.04
C LEU A 285 -3.22 -9.88 -23.14
N ARG A 286 -3.07 -10.46 -24.35
CA ARG A 286 -2.25 -11.67 -24.58
C ARG A 286 -0.78 -11.42 -24.27
N CYS A 287 -0.26 -10.26 -24.67
CA CYS A 287 1.10 -9.84 -24.35
C CYS A 287 1.30 -9.71 -22.83
N LEU A 288 0.36 -9.10 -22.12
CA LEU A 288 0.42 -8.94 -20.67
C LEU A 288 0.33 -10.29 -19.95
N GLU A 289 -0.61 -11.16 -20.34
CA GLU A 289 -0.74 -12.52 -19.81
C GLU A 289 0.58 -13.30 -19.96
N ASN A 290 1.19 -13.25 -21.15
CA ASN A 290 2.46 -13.90 -21.41
C ASN A 290 3.60 -13.31 -20.55
N ARG A 291 3.63 -12.00 -20.35
CA ARG A 291 4.64 -11.36 -19.48
C ARG A 291 4.50 -11.79 -18.02
N ILE A 292 3.27 -11.81 -17.49
CA ILE A 292 3.00 -12.26 -16.10
C ILE A 292 3.37 -13.73 -15.93
N THR A 293 3.01 -14.57 -16.91
CA THR A 293 3.29 -16.01 -16.87
C THR A 293 4.79 -16.29 -16.82
N ASN A 294 5.59 -15.53 -17.57
CA ASN A 294 7.03 -15.72 -17.70
C ASN A 294 7.88 -15.00 -16.64
N ILE A 295 7.26 -14.38 -15.61
CA ILE A 295 8.02 -13.81 -14.49
C ILE A 295 8.83 -14.92 -13.82
N VAL A 296 10.14 -14.73 -13.76
CA VAL A 296 11.06 -15.61 -13.06
C VAL A 296 10.99 -15.33 -11.57
N LEU A 297 10.58 -16.34 -10.80
CA LEU A 297 10.54 -16.25 -9.35
C LEU A 297 11.87 -16.74 -8.79
N LEU A 298 12.64 -15.82 -8.21
CA LEU A 298 13.90 -16.12 -7.55
C LEU A 298 13.72 -16.08 -6.04
N ALA A 299 14.30 -17.06 -5.35
CA ALA A 299 14.43 -16.99 -3.90
C ALA A 299 15.46 -15.91 -3.55
N PRO A 300 15.29 -15.20 -2.41
CA PRO A 300 16.30 -14.27 -1.91
C PRO A 300 17.64 -15.00 -1.71
N GLU A 301 18.75 -14.39 -2.16
CA GLU A 301 20.08 -15.00 -2.04
C GLU A 301 20.57 -14.94 -0.57
N GLY A 302 20.81 -16.09 0.06
CA GLY A 302 21.44 -16.18 1.38
C GLY A 302 21.68 -17.62 1.86
N THR A 303 22.85 -17.89 2.44
CA THR A 303 23.42 -19.23 2.70
C THR A 303 23.03 -19.86 4.05
N SER A 304 21.88 -19.51 4.62
CA SER A 304 21.43 -20.04 5.93
C SER A 304 20.12 -20.83 5.82
N ASP A 305 19.97 -21.90 6.60
CA ASP A 305 18.79 -22.78 6.61
C ASP A 305 17.48 -22.02 6.93
N THR A 306 17.54 -20.99 7.78
CA THR A 306 16.39 -20.10 8.08
C THR A 306 15.99 -19.24 6.86
N ILE A 307 16.97 -18.83 6.05
CA ILE A 307 16.75 -18.05 4.82
C ILE A 307 16.16 -18.95 3.73
N SER A 308 16.46 -20.26 3.74
CA SER A 308 15.87 -21.23 2.81
C SER A 308 14.35 -21.35 2.98
N SER A 309 13.85 -21.50 4.21
CA SER A 309 12.41 -21.54 4.48
C SER A 309 11.73 -20.22 4.11
N LEU A 310 12.31 -19.08 4.50
CA LEU A 310 11.80 -17.76 4.13
C LEU A 310 11.74 -17.57 2.61
N GLY A 311 12.76 -18.03 1.90
CA GLY A 311 12.82 -17.97 0.45
C GLY A 311 11.76 -18.83 -0.23
N THR A 312 11.47 -20.02 0.29
CA THR A 312 10.36 -20.85 -0.23
C THR A 312 9.00 -20.20 -0.03
N ALA A 313 8.74 -19.62 1.15
CA ALA A 313 7.50 -18.91 1.44
C ALA A 313 7.34 -17.65 0.57
N TRP A 314 8.43 -16.93 0.31
CA TRP A 314 8.43 -15.78 -0.60
C TRP A 314 8.11 -16.18 -2.04
N VAL A 315 8.73 -17.26 -2.55
CA VAL A 315 8.44 -17.78 -3.89
C VAL A 315 6.96 -18.20 -4.01
N ALA A 316 6.41 -18.88 -3.00
CA ALA A 316 5.00 -19.22 -2.95
C ALA A 316 4.09 -17.97 -2.94
N THR A 317 4.47 -16.95 -2.17
CA THR A 317 3.77 -15.66 -2.13
C THR A 317 3.75 -14.99 -3.51
N MET A 318 4.89 -14.92 -4.19
CA MET A 318 4.97 -14.34 -5.54
C MET A 318 4.16 -15.14 -6.57
N GLU A 319 4.15 -16.48 -6.47
CA GLU A 319 3.34 -17.31 -7.35
C GLU A 319 1.84 -17.11 -7.09
N LEU A 320 1.41 -16.91 -5.83
CA LEU A 320 0.02 -16.55 -5.51
C LEU A 320 -0.38 -15.21 -6.13
N PHE A 321 0.49 -14.20 -6.09
CA PHE A 321 0.27 -12.94 -6.78
C PHE A 321 0.16 -13.11 -8.30
N LYS A 322 1.02 -13.94 -8.92
CA LYS A 322 0.94 -14.25 -10.35
C LYS A 322 -0.37 -14.95 -10.71
N LEU A 323 -0.77 -15.97 -9.95
CA LEU A 323 -2.02 -16.69 -10.18
C LEU A 323 -3.22 -15.75 -10.06
N ALA A 324 -3.28 -14.93 -9.00
CA ALA A 324 -4.32 -13.92 -8.82
C ALA A 324 -4.33 -12.89 -9.96
N ALA A 325 -3.17 -12.40 -10.41
CA ALA A 325 -3.08 -11.47 -11.53
C ALA A 325 -3.67 -12.06 -12.82
N ILE A 326 -3.33 -13.32 -13.15
CA ILE A 326 -3.81 -13.99 -14.37
C ILE A 326 -5.30 -14.33 -14.27
N ILE A 327 -5.77 -14.82 -13.12
CA ILE A 327 -7.19 -15.08 -12.88
C ILE A 327 -7.98 -13.79 -13.05
N TYR A 328 -7.59 -12.72 -12.35
CA TYR A 328 -8.24 -11.43 -12.44
C TYR A 328 -8.21 -10.88 -13.86
N LEU A 329 -7.05 -10.91 -14.56
CA LEU A 329 -6.94 -10.47 -15.95
C LEU A 329 -7.93 -11.22 -16.85
N LYS A 330 -8.01 -12.55 -16.76
CA LYS A 330 -8.91 -13.37 -17.59
C LYS A 330 -10.38 -13.11 -17.30
N ARG A 331 -10.73 -12.96 -16.02
CA ARG A 331 -12.10 -12.69 -15.57
C ARG A 331 -12.55 -11.29 -15.95
N ALA A 332 -11.75 -10.29 -15.60
CA ALA A 332 -12.09 -8.88 -15.72
C ALA A 332 -12.02 -8.36 -17.16
N SER A 333 -11.03 -8.78 -17.96
CA SER A 333 -10.88 -8.28 -19.35
C SER A 333 -11.99 -8.71 -20.31
N ARG A 334 -12.66 -9.82 -20.02
CA ARG A 334 -13.75 -10.36 -20.84
C ARG A 334 -15.10 -10.33 -20.11
N ASN A 335 -15.12 -9.76 -18.91
CA ASN A 335 -16.25 -9.77 -17.99
C ASN A 335 -16.87 -11.17 -17.81
N PHE A 336 -16.03 -12.21 -17.80
CA PHE A 336 -16.44 -13.61 -17.89
C PHE A 336 -16.53 -14.27 -16.52
N SER A 337 -17.70 -14.81 -16.16
CA SER A 337 -17.94 -15.48 -14.86
C SER A 337 -18.16 -16.99 -14.93
N GLY A 338 -18.12 -17.57 -16.13
CA GLY A 338 -18.37 -19.00 -16.33
C GLY A 338 -17.22 -19.92 -15.92
N THR A 339 -17.39 -21.22 -16.17
CA THR A 339 -16.36 -22.23 -15.86
C THR A 339 -15.20 -22.17 -16.85
N SER A 340 -13.98 -22.39 -16.38
CA SER A 340 -12.80 -22.44 -17.23
C SER A 340 -11.79 -23.43 -16.65
N PRO A 341 -11.48 -24.54 -17.35
CA PRO A 341 -10.52 -25.53 -16.86
C PRO A 341 -9.14 -24.94 -16.55
N GLN A 342 -8.75 -23.89 -17.28
CA GLN A 342 -7.49 -23.18 -17.03
C GLN A 342 -7.55 -22.41 -15.71
N ILE A 343 -8.65 -21.72 -15.42
CA ILE A 343 -8.83 -21.00 -14.15
C ILE A 343 -8.94 -21.99 -12.99
N ASP A 344 -9.69 -23.08 -13.17
CA ASP A 344 -9.82 -24.13 -12.16
C ASP A 344 -8.45 -24.72 -11.79
N ALA A 345 -7.59 -25.00 -12.77
CA ALA A 345 -6.23 -25.48 -12.52
C ALA A 345 -5.36 -24.46 -11.77
N MET A 346 -5.50 -23.17 -12.08
CA MET A 346 -4.78 -22.10 -11.36
C MET A 346 -5.27 -21.98 -9.91
N VAL A 347 -6.58 -22.10 -9.67
CA VAL A 347 -7.19 -22.03 -8.34
C VAL A 347 -6.78 -23.24 -7.49
N GLU A 348 -6.79 -24.45 -8.05
CA GLU A 348 -6.33 -25.64 -7.31
C GLU A 348 -4.84 -25.54 -6.97
N ARG A 349 -4.00 -25.01 -7.88
CA ARG A 349 -2.60 -24.73 -7.56
C ARG A 349 -2.44 -23.68 -6.46
N ALA A 350 -3.29 -22.65 -6.45
CA ALA A 350 -3.28 -21.63 -5.41
C ALA A 350 -3.63 -22.24 -4.04
N TYR A 351 -4.60 -23.16 -3.97
CA TYR A 351 -4.92 -23.86 -2.72
C TYR A 351 -3.73 -24.67 -2.18
N VAL A 352 -3.02 -25.40 -3.05
CA VAL A 352 -1.81 -26.14 -2.62
C VAL A 352 -0.78 -25.20 -2.01
N LEU A 353 -0.52 -24.06 -2.65
CA LEU A 353 0.43 -23.06 -2.13
C LEU A 353 -0.03 -22.44 -0.81
N LEU A 354 -1.34 -22.15 -0.66
CA LEU A 354 -1.90 -21.59 0.56
C LEU A 354 -1.89 -22.59 1.73
N ASP A 355 -2.04 -23.89 1.44
CA ASP A 355 -1.97 -24.96 2.43
C ASP A 355 -0.55 -25.15 2.98
N ASP A 356 0.47 -24.94 2.13
CA ASP A 356 1.89 -25.03 2.51
C ASP A 356 2.38 -23.81 3.32
N LEU A 357 1.66 -22.68 3.28
CA LEU A 357 1.99 -21.46 4.00
C LEU A 357 1.36 -21.44 5.41
N GLU A 358 2.15 -21.17 6.44
CA GLU A 358 1.66 -21.02 7.82
C GLU A 358 0.72 -19.80 7.96
N THR A 359 1.13 -18.67 7.39
CA THR A 359 0.36 -17.43 7.35
C THR A 359 0.45 -16.80 5.96
N PHE A 360 -0.69 -16.38 5.41
CA PHE A 360 -0.76 -15.59 4.18
C PHE A 360 -1.84 -14.53 4.33
N ASN A 361 -1.46 -13.27 4.20
CA ASN A 361 -2.31 -12.12 4.50
C ASN A 361 -2.34 -10.98 3.46
N PRO A 362 -1.70 -11.08 2.27
CA PRO A 362 -2.01 -10.17 1.18
C PRO A 362 -3.49 -10.28 0.76
N ALA A 363 -4.23 -9.18 0.84
CA ALA A 363 -5.68 -9.20 0.61
C ALA A 363 -6.06 -9.43 -0.86
N PHE A 364 -5.34 -8.81 -1.81
CA PHE A 364 -5.65 -8.95 -3.24
C PHE A 364 -5.63 -10.41 -3.72
N PRO A 365 -4.57 -11.23 -3.51
CA PRO A 365 -4.60 -12.62 -3.97
C PRO A 365 -5.69 -13.45 -3.29
N LEU A 366 -5.90 -13.28 -1.98
CA LEU A 366 -6.97 -13.97 -1.26
C LEU A 366 -8.35 -13.61 -1.80
N LEU A 367 -8.60 -12.34 -2.14
CA LEU A 367 -9.85 -11.92 -2.76
C LEU A 367 -10.06 -12.62 -4.09
N ILE A 368 -9.10 -12.53 -5.00
CA ILE A 368 -9.26 -13.05 -6.37
C ILE A 368 -9.42 -14.58 -6.37
N ILE A 369 -8.61 -15.30 -5.58
CA ILE A 369 -8.73 -16.75 -5.45
C ILE A 369 -10.06 -17.11 -4.76
N GLY A 370 -10.44 -16.35 -3.73
CA GLY A 370 -11.68 -16.55 -2.99
C GLY A 370 -12.94 -16.32 -3.82
N CYS A 371 -12.92 -15.39 -4.77
CA CYS A 371 -13.99 -15.18 -5.74
C CYS A 371 -14.26 -16.42 -6.62
N GLU A 372 -13.28 -17.32 -6.76
CA GLU A 372 -13.42 -18.57 -7.52
C GLU A 372 -13.90 -19.75 -6.67
N ALA A 373 -14.17 -19.55 -5.38
CA ALA A 373 -14.67 -20.59 -4.48
C ALA A 373 -16.17 -20.89 -4.73
N ARG A 374 -16.44 -21.79 -5.70
CA ARG A 374 -17.80 -22.15 -6.14
C ARG A 374 -18.50 -23.19 -5.27
N ARG A 375 -17.78 -23.84 -4.35
CA ARG A 375 -18.31 -24.89 -3.47
C ARG A 375 -18.02 -24.56 -2.02
N ASP A 376 -18.89 -25.00 -1.11
CA ASP A 376 -18.72 -24.78 0.33
C ASP A 376 -17.36 -25.25 0.85
N GLY A 377 -16.85 -26.38 0.36
CA GLY A 377 -15.52 -26.87 0.72
C GLY A 377 -14.39 -25.88 0.36
N GLN A 378 -14.48 -25.22 -0.80
CA GLN A 378 -13.51 -24.21 -1.21
C GLN A 378 -13.66 -22.92 -0.40
N ARG A 379 -14.92 -22.48 -0.15
CA ARG A 379 -15.22 -21.32 0.68
C ARG A 379 -14.67 -21.49 2.10
N MET A 380 -14.87 -22.67 2.70
CA MET A 380 -14.32 -23.01 4.02
C MET A 380 -12.79 -22.98 4.05
N ARG A 381 -12.10 -23.44 2.99
CA ARG A 381 -10.63 -23.33 2.92
C ARG A 381 -10.17 -21.87 2.96
N ILE A 382 -10.74 -21.02 2.11
CA ILE A 382 -10.43 -19.58 2.09
C ILE A 382 -10.68 -18.91 3.44
N LEU A 383 -11.84 -19.16 4.05
CA LEU A 383 -12.15 -18.65 5.39
C LEU A 383 -11.15 -19.15 6.44
N GLY A 384 -10.70 -20.40 6.34
CA GLY A 384 -9.67 -20.96 7.21
C GLY A 384 -8.31 -20.25 7.07
N HIS A 385 -7.89 -19.88 5.86
CA HIS A 385 -6.67 -19.08 5.65
C HIS A 385 -6.82 -17.67 6.23
N ILE A 386 -7.97 -17.02 6.03
CA ILE A 386 -8.27 -15.70 6.59
C ILE A 386 -8.24 -15.75 8.13
N GLU A 387 -8.86 -16.77 8.74
CA GLU A 387 -8.87 -16.93 10.19
C GLU A 387 -7.45 -17.14 10.75
N ARG A 388 -6.60 -17.91 10.07
CA ARG A 388 -5.18 -18.05 10.43
C ARG A 388 -4.43 -16.72 10.35
N ALA A 389 -4.64 -15.96 9.27
CA ALA A 389 -4.04 -14.63 9.10
C ALA A 389 -4.49 -13.62 10.17
N MET A 390 -5.74 -13.72 10.66
CA MET A 390 -6.26 -12.88 11.74
C MET A 390 -5.64 -13.17 13.11
N LYS A 391 -5.26 -14.43 13.37
CA LYS A 391 -4.64 -14.84 14.65
C LYS A 391 -3.21 -14.31 14.82
N ASP A 392 -2.53 -14.03 13.72
CA ASP A 392 -1.13 -13.58 13.69
C ASP A 392 -0.97 -12.10 14.14
N SER A 393 -1.99 -11.26 13.98
CA SER A 393 -1.94 -9.85 14.44
C SER A 393 -3.33 -9.25 14.67
N SER A 394 -3.60 -8.81 15.91
CA SER A 394 -4.93 -8.36 16.34
C SER A 394 -5.46 -7.13 15.59
N LEU A 395 -4.59 -6.26 15.06
CA LEU A 395 -5.01 -5.11 14.26
C LEU A 395 -5.14 -5.42 12.76
N ARG A 396 -4.32 -6.31 12.18
CA ARG A 396 -4.51 -6.78 10.80
C ARG A 396 -5.80 -7.60 10.66
N SER A 397 -6.30 -8.13 11.78
CA SER A 397 -7.60 -8.78 11.84
C SER A 397 -8.71 -7.93 11.21
N ARG A 398 -8.65 -6.58 11.30
CA ARG A 398 -9.67 -5.71 10.71
C ARG A 398 -9.66 -5.69 9.19
N SER A 399 -8.47 -5.63 8.57
CA SER A 399 -8.35 -5.72 7.10
C SER A 399 -8.84 -7.09 6.62
N MET A 400 -8.46 -8.15 7.33
CA MET A 400 -8.85 -9.53 7.01
C MET A 400 -10.35 -9.78 7.26
N LEU A 401 -10.95 -9.17 8.28
CA LEU A 401 -12.40 -9.16 8.50
C LEU A 401 -13.12 -8.45 7.35
N GLY A 402 -12.64 -7.27 6.94
CA GLY A 402 -13.19 -6.58 5.78
C GLY A 402 -13.12 -7.41 4.52
N LEU A 403 -12.02 -8.12 4.29
CA LEU A 403 -11.88 -9.06 3.18
C LEU A 403 -12.86 -10.23 3.27
N GLN A 404 -13.02 -10.82 4.46
CA GLN A 404 -14.00 -11.88 4.72
C GLN A 404 -15.41 -11.40 4.38
N ASP A 405 -15.80 -10.21 4.85
CA ASP A 405 -17.11 -9.62 4.61
C ASP A 405 -17.34 -9.39 3.10
N ILE A 406 -16.34 -8.87 2.38
CA ILE A 406 -16.39 -8.70 0.91
C ILE A 406 -16.61 -10.04 0.22
N LEU A 407 -15.81 -11.07 0.54
CA LEU A 407 -15.93 -12.39 -0.07
C LEU A 407 -17.29 -13.03 0.19
N GLN A 408 -17.77 -12.98 1.42
CA GLN A 408 -19.08 -13.52 1.78
C GLN A 408 -20.20 -12.81 1.03
N GLN A 409 -20.14 -11.48 0.88
CA GLN A 409 -21.13 -10.76 0.08
C GLN A 409 -21.08 -11.15 -1.40
N ILE A 410 -19.89 -11.34 -1.97
CA ILE A 410 -19.72 -11.83 -3.35
C ILE A 410 -20.36 -13.21 -3.51
N TRP A 411 -20.09 -14.13 -2.59
CA TRP A 411 -20.68 -15.48 -2.62
C TRP A 411 -22.20 -15.46 -2.47
N VAL A 412 -22.75 -14.56 -1.65
CA VAL A 412 -24.20 -14.36 -1.55
C VAL A 412 -24.79 -13.91 -2.89
N GLN A 413 -24.12 -13.02 -3.63
CA GLN A 413 -24.57 -12.64 -4.97
C GLN A 413 -24.56 -13.83 -5.93
N ASP A 414 -23.52 -14.66 -5.90
CA ASP A 414 -23.43 -15.87 -6.72
C ASP A 414 -24.53 -16.88 -6.39
N ASP A 415 -24.85 -17.07 -5.11
CA ASP A 415 -25.87 -18.00 -4.66
C ASP A 415 -27.30 -17.53 -5.03
N LEU A 416 -27.51 -16.22 -5.13
CA LEU A 416 -28.78 -15.63 -5.58
C LEU A 416 -28.95 -15.69 -7.10
N ALA A 417 -27.86 -15.76 -7.86
CA ALA A 417 -27.85 -15.79 -9.33
C ALA A 417 -28.04 -17.23 -9.86
N VAL A 418 -29.20 -17.83 -9.60
CA VAL A 418 -29.48 -19.25 -9.92
C VAL A 418 -29.64 -19.50 -11.43
N ASP A 419 -30.21 -18.55 -12.16
CA ASP A 419 -30.61 -18.73 -13.57
C ASP A 419 -29.73 -17.97 -14.59
N TYR A 420 -28.72 -17.24 -14.14
CA TYR A 420 -27.83 -16.45 -15.00
C TYR A 420 -26.48 -16.24 -14.35
N GLU A 421 -25.44 -16.02 -15.17
CA GLU A 421 -24.12 -15.67 -14.65
C GLU A 421 -24.04 -14.15 -14.41
N LEU A 422 -23.63 -13.76 -13.21
CA LEU A 422 -23.33 -12.36 -12.91
C LEU A 422 -22.02 -11.95 -13.56
N ASP A 423 -22.03 -10.85 -14.28
CA ASP A 423 -20.83 -10.18 -14.79
C ASP A 423 -19.77 -9.99 -13.70
N TYR A 424 -18.56 -10.49 -13.93
CA TYR A 424 -17.50 -10.54 -12.91
C TYR A 424 -17.14 -9.15 -12.36
N LEU A 425 -16.95 -8.17 -13.25
CA LEU A 425 -16.62 -6.81 -12.84
C LEU A 425 -17.78 -6.14 -12.11
N ASN A 426 -19.00 -6.27 -12.63
CA ASN A 426 -20.17 -5.64 -12.02
C ASN A 426 -20.42 -6.18 -10.60
N LYS A 427 -20.19 -7.47 -10.37
CA LYS A 427 -20.28 -8.08 -9.04
C LYS A 427 -19.25 -7.50 -8.08
N LEU A 428 -17.98 -7.42 -8.49
CA LEU A 428 -16.92 -6.79 -7.69
C LEU A 428 -17.22 -5.32 -7.41
N ASP A 429 -17.57 -4.56 -8.44
CA ASP A 429 -17.86 -3.13 -8.34
C ASP A 429 -19.02 -2.88 -7.38
N ALA A 430 -20.12 -3.65 -7.49
CA ALA A 430 -21.30 -3.51 -6.64
C ALA A 430 -20.99 -3.78 -5.16
N VAL A 431 -20.26 -4.87 -4.86
CA VAL A 431 -19.90 -5.21 -3.49
C VAL A 431 -18.91 -4.21 -2.91
N ILE A 432 -17.82 -3.89 -3.63
CA ILE A 432 -16.76 -3.00 -3.14
C ILE A 432 -17.31 -1.58 -2.95
N THR A 433 -18.09 -1.06 -3.90
CA THR A 433 -18.71 0.28 -3.82
C THR A 433 -19.71 0.40 -2.65
N SER A 434 -20.26 -0.71 -2.14
CA SER A 434 -21.15 -0.66 -0.97
C SER A 434 -20.46 -0.21 0.32
N TYR A 435 -19.11 -0.26 0.37
CA TYR A 435 -18.33 0.17 1.51
C TYR A 435 -18.21 1.70 1.55
N ARG A 436 -18.53 2.29 2.71
CA ARG A 436 -18.49 3.76 2.91
C ARG A 436 -17.10 4.36 2.73
N ILE A 437 -16.06 3.63 3.11
CA ILE A 437 -14.66 4.05 3.00
C ILE A 437 -14.00 3.06 2.05
N MET A 438 -13.19 3.58 1.12
CA MET A 438 -12.45 2.77 0.16
C MET A 438 -11.65 1.68 0.88
N PRO A 439 -11.94 0.39 0.62
CA PRO A 439 -11.17 -0.72 1.17
C PRO A 439 -9.72 -0.67 0.67
N SER A 440 -8.80 -1.18 1.49
CA SER A 440 -7.40 -1.39 1.09
C SER A 440 -7.16 -2.86 0.83
N PHE A 441 -6.56 -3.20 -0.31
CA PHE A 441 -6.28 -4.58 -0.74
C PHE A 441 -4.79 -4.96 -0.68
N VAL A 442 -4.03 -4.23 0.15
CA VAL A 442 -2.63 -4.51 0.48
C VAL A 442 -2.46 -5.69 1.42
#